data_AF-A0A151BIH4-F1
#
_entry.id   AF-A0A151BIH4-F1
#
_cell.length_a   1.000
_cell.length_b   1.000
_cell.length_c   1.000
_cell.angle_alpha   90.00
_cell.angle_beta   90.00
_cell.angle_gamma   90.00
#
_symmetry.space_group_name_H-M   'P 1'
#
loop_
_entity.id
_entity.type
_entity.pdbx_description
1 polymer ?
#
loop_
_entity_poly.entity_id
_entity_poly.type
_entity_poly.pdbx_seq_one_letter_code
_entity_poly.pdbx_strand_id
1 'polypeptide(L)' 'MIKLAREGNSPSMIGIILRDQYGIPLVKPVTGKSITEILRENGLAPAIPEDLDNLLKKAARLKAHLERH' A
#
# COMPACT_ATOMS: atom_id res chain seq x y z
N MET A 1 7.33 7.35 -6.09
CA MET A 1 7.20 6.25 -5.10
C MET A 1 7.48 6.71 -3.69
N ILE A 2 8.70 7.13 -3.36
CA ILE A 2 9.08 7.57 -1.99
C ILE A 2 8.20 8.73 -1.50
N LYS A 3 7.98 9.74 -2.33
CA LYS A 3 7.07 10.87 -2.02
C LYS A 3 5.65 10.39 -1.69
N LEU A 4 5.06 9.56 -2.56
CA LEU A 4 3.72 9.02 -2.39
C LEU A 4 3.60 8.18 -1.09
N ALA A 5 4.64 7.42 -0.73
CA ALA A 5 4.68 6.69 0.52
C ALA A 5 4.77 7.60 1.76
N ARG A 6 5.53 8.70 1.67
CA ARG A 6 5.58 9.72 2.75
C ARG A 6 4.26 10.47 2.92
N GLU A 7 3.46 10.57 1.85
CA GLU A 7 2.09 11.08 1.89
C GLU A 7 1.10 10.07 2.51
N GLY A 8 1.56 8.89 2.92
CA GLY A 8 0.74 7.87 3.59
C GLY A 8 0.02 6.92 2.64
N ASN A 9 0.34 6.94 1.34
CA ASN A 9 -0.26 6.00 0.39
C ASN A 9 0.28 4.58 0.61
N SER A 10 -0.62 3.59 0.56
CA SER A 10 -0.23 2.18 0.61
C SER A 10 0.51 1.74 -0.65
N PRO A 11 1.32 0.66 -0.60
CA PRO A 11 2.00 0.13 -1.78
C PRO A 11 1.06 -0.11 -2.97
N SER A 12 -0.15 -0.64 -2.71
CA SER A 12 -1.17 -0.85 -3.73
C SER A 12 -1.70 0.47 -4.33
N MET A 13 -1.97 1.47 -3.48
CA MET A 13 -2.40 2.80 -3.94
C MET A 13 -1.31 3.49 -4.77
N ILE A 14 -0.04 3.36 -4.37
CA ILE A 14 1.10 3.87 -5.14
C ILE A 14 1.12 3.24 -6.55
N GLY A 15 0.85 1.93 -6.66
CA GLY A 15 0.75 1.25 -7.94
C GLY A 15 -0.36 1.81 -8.83
N ILE A 16 -1.54 2.08 -8.25
CA ILE A 16 -2.67 2.69 -8.96
C ILE A 16 -2.31 4.10 -9.46
N ILE A 17 -1.72 4.94 -8.60
CA ILE A 17 -1.29 6.28 -8.95
C ILE A 17 -0.27 6.24 -10.10
N LEU A 18 0.71 5.33 -10.03
CA LEU A 18 1.72 5.17 -11.08
C LEU A 18 1.11 4.74 -12.41
N ARG A 19 0.14 3.83 -12.39
CA ARG A 19 -0.57 3.39 -13.60
C ARG A 19 -1.40 4.52 -14.20
N ASP A 20 -2.22 5.17 -13.38
CA ASP A 20 -3.28 6.06 -13.87
C ASP A 20 -2.78 7.49 -14.12
N GLN A 21 -1.86 8.01 -13.32
CA GLN A 21 -1.33 9.37 -13.46
C GLN A 21 0.00 9.44 -14.20
N TYR A 22 0.84 8.40 -14.10
CA TYR A 22 2.18 8.39 -14.68
C TYR A 22 2.34 7.43 -15.85
N GLY A 23 1.31 6.64 -16.19
CA GLY A 23 1.36 5.69 -17.31
C GLY A 23 2.30 4.49 -17.10
N ILE A 24 2.64 4.15 -15.85
CA ILE A 24 3.54 3.05 -15.50
C ILE A 24 2.72 1.86 -14.98
N PRO A 25 2.34 0.88 -15.84
CA PRO A 25 1.48 -0.23 -15.45
C PRO A 25 2.16 -1.25 -14.54
N LEU A 26 3.47 -1.44 -14.71
CA LEU A 26 4.27 -2.37 -13.93
C LEU A 26 5.57 -1.68 -13.50
N VAL A 27 5.81 -1.65 -12.19
CA VAL A 27 7.01 -1.02 -11.63
C VAL A 27 8.24 -1.90 -11.82
N LYS A 28 8.09 -3.22 -11.65
CA LYS A 28 9.20 -4.18 -11.63
C LYS A 28 10.05 -4.21 -12.91
N PRO A 29 9.49 -4.15 -14.14
CA PRO A 29 10.30 -4.09 -15.36
C PRO A 29 11.11 -2.79 -15.50
N VAL A 30 10.63 -1.70 -14.90
CA VAL A 30 11.25 -0.36 -15.01
C VAL A 30 12.36 -0.18 -13.98
N THR A 31 12.13 -0.63 -12.75
CA THR A 31 13.05 -0.39 -11.62
C THR A 31 13.84 -1.62 -11.20
N GLY A 32 13.52 -2.81 -11.73
CA GLY A 32 14.08 -4.10 -11.32
C GLY A 32 13.57 -4.60 -9.97
N LYS A 33 12.77 -3.82 -9.24
CA LYS A 33 12.30 -4.12 -7.88
C LYS A 33 10.80 -3.85 -7.75
N SER A 34 10.14 -4.59 -6.88
CA SER A 34 8.75 -4.34 -6.50
C SER A 34 8.64 -3.07 -5.64
N ILE A 35 7.43 -2.51 -5.56
CA ILE A 35 7.16 -1.31 -4.75
C ILE A 35 7.54 -1.57 -3.28
N THR A 36 7.21 -2.73 -2.73
CA THR A 36 7.51 -3.08 -1.33
C THR A 36 9.01 -3.21 -1.06
N GLU A 37 9.81 -3.72 -2.01
CA GLU A 37 11.27 -3.75 -1.90
C GLU A 37 11.87 -2.35 -1.89
N ILE A 38 11.41 -1.47 -2.80
CA ILE A 38 11.85 -0.08 -2.85
C ILE A 38 11.53 0.66 -1.54
N LEU A 39 10.33 0.42 -0.98
CA LEU A 39 9.95 1.02 0.30
C LEU A 39 10.79 0.49 1.46
N ARG A 40 11.12 -0.80 1.47
CA ARG A 40 11.97 -1.42 2.50
C ARG A 40 13.38 -0.84 2.51
N GLU A 41 13.99 -0.70 1.33
CA GLU A 41 15.34 -0.13 1.19
C GLU A 41 15.42 1.33 1.65
N ASN A 42 14.30 2.06 1.57
CA ASN A 42 14.20 3.45 1.99
C ASN A 42 13.68 3.63 3.42
N GLY A 43 13.52 2.54 4.20
CA GLY A 43 13.03 2.60 5.57
C GLY A 43 11.56 3.05 5.69
N LEU A 44 10.78 2.93 4.61
CA LEU A 44 9.37 3.32 4.52
C LEU A 44 8.44 2.10 4.42
N ALA A 45 8.96 0.90 4.61
CA ALA A 45 8.12 -0.30 4.62
C ALA A 45 7.24 -0.31 5.89
N PRO A 46 5.94 -0.60 5.75
CA PRO A 46 5.08 -0.78 6.90
C PRO A 46 5.51 -2.01 7.72
N ALA A 47 5.37 -1.92 9.04
CA ALA A 47 5.73 -2.99 9.97
C ALA A 47 4.84 -4.24 9.79
N ILE A 48 3.61 -4.05 9.33
CA ILE A 48 2.63 -5.11 9.06
C ILE A 48 2.36 -5.12 7.55
N PRO A 49 2.27 -6.29 6.90
CA PRO A 49 1.85 -6.38 5.51
C PRO A 49 0.49 -5.72 5.26
N GLU A 50 0.36 -5.01 4.14
CA GLU A 50 -0.85 -4.26 3.76
C GLU A 50 -2.11 -5.14 3.80
N ASP A 51 -2.03 -6.37 3.28
CA ASP A 51 -3.16 -7.29 3.23
C ASP A 51 -3.68 -7.66 4.63
N LEU A 52 -2.76 -7.89 5.58
CA LEU A 52 -3.12 -8.23 6.95
C LEU A 52 -3.73 -7.02 7.67
N ASP A 53 -3.14 -5.84 7.50
CA ASP A 53 -3.70 -4.59 8.03
C ASP A 53 -5.12 -4.33 7.50
N ASN A 54 -5.36 -4.60 6.21
CA ASN A 54 -6.69 -4.49 5.60
C ASN A 54 -7.69 -5.49 6.21
N LEU A 55 -7.28 -6.74 6.46
CA LEU A 55 -8.13 -7.73 7.13
C LEU A 55 -8.48 -7.32 8.56
N LEU A 56 -7.50 -6.83 9.34
CA LEU A 56 -7.72 -6.34 10.71
C LEU A 56 -8.69 -5.15 10.72
N LYS A 57 -8.51 -4.18 9.82
CA LYS A 57 -9.43 -3.05 9.65
C LYS A 57 -10.85 -3.51 9.30
N LYS A 58 -10.99 -4.52 8.43
CA LYS A 58 -12.30 -5.08 8.07
C LYS A 58 -12.96 -5.76 9.27
N ALA A 59 -12.22 -6.57 10.02
CA ALA A 59 -12.71 -7.23 11.23
C ALA A 59 -13.17 -6.22 12.29
N ALA A 60 -12.37 -5.17 12.52
CA ALA A 60 -12.73 -4.09 13.45
C ALA A 60 -14.03 -3.37 13.05
N ARG A 61 -14.22 -3.08 11.74
CA ARG A 61 -15.46 -2.48 11.23
C ARG A 61 -16.68 -3.39 11.41
N LEU A 62 -16.52 -4.69 11.14
CA LEU A 62 -17.59 -5.68 11.33
C LEU A 62 -18.00 -5.76 12.81
N LYS A 63 -17.02 -5.80 13.72
CA LYS A 63 -17.29 -5.79 15.16
C LYS A 63 -18.05 -4.52 15.58
N ALA A 64 -17.58 -3.34 15.16
CA ALA A 64 -18.24 -2.07 15.48
C ALA A 64 -19.66 -1.97 14.90
N HIS A 65 -19.93 -2.63 13.77
CA HIS A 65 -21.27 -2.72 13.20
C HIS A 65 -22.18 -3.61 14.06
N LEU A 66 -21.70 -4.80 14.47
CA LEU A 66 -22.44 -5.72 15.34
C LEU A 66 -22.67 -5.19 16.77
N GLU A 67 -21.86 -4.25 17.25
CA GLU A 67 -22.08 -3.61 18.56
C GLU A 67 -23.13 -2.48 18.50
N ARG A 68 -23.41 -1.93 17.32
CA ARG A 68 -24.38 -0.84 17.11
C ARG A 68 -25.75 -1.31 16.61
N HIS A 69 -25.82 -2.51 16.05
CA HIS A 69 -27.02 -3.12 15.45
C HIS A 69 -27.18 -4.54 15.96
#